data_AF-A0A1V6CYZ2-F1
#
_entry.id   AF-A0A1V6CYZ2-F1
#
_cell.length_a   1.000
_cell.length_b   1.000
_cell.length_c   1.000
_cell.angle_alpha   90.00
_cell.angle_beta   90.00
_cell.angle_gamma   90.00
#
_symmetry.space_group_name_H-M   'P 1'
#
loop_
_entity.id
_entity.type
_entity.pdbx_description
1 polymer ?
#
loop_
_entity_poly.entity_id
_entity_poly.type
_entity_poly.pdbx_seq_one_letter_code
_entity_poly.pdbx_strand_id
1 'polypeptide(L)' 'MTADGSCTNRGRQGGGGHQQKVIQYNCPTCGRSLDNPSHMAGRNDECDGCGYVHLVPAEDSCCPQGWPG' A
#
# COMPACT_ATOMS: atom_id res chain seq x y z
N MET A 1 -21.25 8.82 47.71
CA MET A 1 -20.43 7.62 47.98
C MET A 1 -21.27 6.45 47.46
N THR A 2 -21.15 5.95 46.23
CA THR A 2 -19.97 5.38 45.57
C THR A 2 -20.17 5.27 44.04
N ALA A 3 -19.15 5.69 43.30
CA ALA A 3 -18.70 5.33 41.93
C ALA A 3 -19.68 5.24 40.73
N ASP A 4 -19.43 6.20 39.83
CA ASP A 4 -19.74 6.33 38.41
C ASP A 4 -19.61 5.06 37.56
N GLY A 5 -20.49 4.97 36.55
CA GLY A 5 -20.64 3.83 35.65
C GLY A 5 -19.38 3.50 34.86
N SER A 6 -18.77 2.36 35.19
CA SER A 6 -17.67 1.77 34.43
C SER A 6 -18.19 1.08 33.17
N CYS A 7 -18.60 1.85 32.15
CA CYS A 7 -18.60 1.39 30.76
C CYS A 7 -17.15 1.40 30.23
N THR A 8 -16.29 0.58 30.84
CA THR A 8 -14.89 0.47 30.45
C THR A 8 -14.82 -0.13 29.06
N ASN A 9 -14.68 0.75 28.08
CA ASN A 9 -14.42 0.50 26.68
C ASN A 9 -13.25 -0.51 26.55
N ARG A 10 -13.57 -1.80 26.39
CA ARG A 10 -12.62 -2.86 26.00
C ARG A 10 -12.34 -2.73 24.50
N GLY A 11 -11.70 -1.63 24.12
CA GLY A 11 -11.17 -1.41 22.78
C GLY A 11 -9.67 -1.62 22.78
N ARG A 12 -9.21 -2.86 22.56
CA ARG A 12 -7.86 -3.11 22.03
C ARG A 12 -8.01 -3.87 20.72
N GLN A 13 -8.53 -3.14 19.74
CA GLN A 13 -8.57 -3.56 18.36
C GLN A 13 -7.13 -3.58 17.86
N GLY A 14 -6.70 -4.75 17.39
CA GLY A 14 -5.36 -4.96 16.84
C GLY A 14 -5.08 -3.97 15.72
N GLY A 15 -3.90 -3.37 15.75
CA GLY A 15 -3.40 -2.53 14.68
C GLY A 15 -3.25 -3.36 13.40
N GLY A 16 -4.26 -3.32 12.54
CA GLY A 16 -4.10 -3.62 11.13
C GLY A 16 -3.15 -2.58 10.55
N GLY A 17 -1.86 -2.92 10.53
CA GLY A 17 -0.87 -2.16 9.77
C GLY A 17 -1.37 -2.07 8.34
N HIS A 18 -1.56 -0.84 7.89
CA HIS A 18 -1.68 -0.47 6.49
C HIS A 18 -0.49 -1.11 5.78
N GLN A 19 -0.71 -2.30 5.23
CA GLN A 19 0.25 -3.03 4.42
C GLN A 19 0.45 -2.15 3.21
N GLN A 20 1.49 -1.32 3.26
CA GLN A 20 1.95 -0.52 2.14
C GLN A 20 2.38 -1.53 1.10
N LYS A 21 1.43 -1.91 0.24
CA LYS A 21 1.71 -2.76 -0.89
C LYS A 21 2.76 -2.05 -1.75
N VAL A 22 3.73 -2.82 -2.18
CA VAL A 22 4.87 -2.35 -2.97
C VAL A 22 4.77 -3.10 -4.29
N ILE A 23 4.65 -2.39 -5.42
CA ILE A 23 4.86 -2.99 -6.73
C ILE A 23 6.35 -3.20 -6.89
N GLN A 24 6.74 -4.45 -7.06
CA GLN A 24 8.08 -4.79 -7.48
C GLN A 24 8.07 -5.03 -8.99
N TYR A 25 8.87 -4.27 -9.73
CA TYR A 25 8.95 -4.35 -11.18
C TYR A 25 10.34 -3.95 -11.68
N ASN A 26 10.65 -4.23 -12.94
CA ASN A 26 11.94 -3.88 -13.53
C ASN A 26 11.84 -2.60 -14.36
N CYS A 27 12.84 -1.72 -14.23
CA CYS A 27 12.95 -0.55 -15.07
C CYS A 27 13.04 -0.98 -16.56
N PRO A 28 12.22 -0.41 -17.46
CA PRO A 28 12.22 -0.77 -18.88
C PRO A 28 13.50 -0.33 -19.61
N THR A 29 14.27 0.59 -19.03
CA THR A 29 15.49 1.15 -19.66
C THR A 29 16.75 0.42 -19.20
N CYS A 30 16.94 0.22 -17.89
CA CYS A 30 18.17 -0.36 -17.35
C CYS A 30 17.99 -1.78 -16.78
N GLY A 31 16.76 -2.28 -16.64
CA GLY A 31 16.46 -3.60 -16.08
C GLY A 31 16.58 -3.70 -14.55
N ARG A 32 16.89 -2.59 -13.85
CA ARG A 32 17.01 -2.54 -12.38
C ARG A 32 15.69 -2.94 -11.73
N SER A 33 15.76 -3.75 -10.68
CA SER A 33 14.61 -4.03 -9.81
C SER A 33 14.26 -2.76 -9.03
N LEU A 34 13.02 -2.31 -9.18
CA LEU A 34 12.44 -1.16 -8.51
C LEU A 34 11.26 -1.61 -7.65
N ASP A 35 11.13 -0.98 -6.50
CA ASP A 35 10.05 -1.21 -5.54
C ASP A 35 9.34 0.11 -5.26
N ASN A 36 8.17 0.29 -5.86
CA ASN A 36 7.37 1.50 -5.66
C ASN A 36 6.13 1.22 -4.83
N PRO A 37 5.74 2.11 -3.93
CA PRO A 37 4.50 1.96 -3.18
C PRO A 37 3.30 2.05 -4.12
N SER A 38 2.22 1.32 -3.83
CA SER A 38 1.01 1.32 -4.66
C SER A 38 0.37 2.66 -4.85
N HIS A 39 0.62 3.62 -3.97
CA HIS A 39 0.09 4.97 -4.12
C HIS A 39 0.72 5.70 -5.34
N MET A 40 1.90 5.25 -5.77
CA MET A 40 2.57 5.72 -6.98
C MET A 40 2.12 4.98 -8.24
N ALA A 41 1.27 3.95 -8.12
CA ALA A 41 0.64 3.27 -9.26
C ALA A 41 0.03 4.27 -10.25
N GLY A 42 0.39 4.16 -11.53
CA GLY A 42 -0.10 5.06 -12.58
C GLY A 42 0.45 6.49 -12.51
N ARG A 43 1.43 6.76 -11.64
CA ARG A 43 2.17 8.03 -11.61
C ARG A 43 3.52 7.89 -12.30
N ASN A 44 4.10 9.03 -12.68
CA ASN A 44 5.47 9.09 -13.16
C ASN A 44 6.44 8.99 -11.98
N ASP A 45 7.41 8.10 -12.11
CA ASP A 45 8.46 7.88 -11.12
C ASP A 45 9.83 7.82 -11.80
N GLU A 46 10.86 8.21 -11.07
CA GLU A 46 12.23 8.26 -11.54
C GLU A 46 12.99 7.01 -11.09
N CYS A 47 13.61 6.30 -12.03
CA CYS A 47 14.43 5.15 -11.68
C CYS A 47 15.69 5.56 -10.91
N ASP A 48 15.85 5.10 -9.67
CA ASP A 48 17.04 5.32 -8.84
C ASP A 48 18.35 4.82 -9.49
N GLY A 49 18.27 3.83 -10.38
CA GLY A 49 19.44 3.26 -11.04
C GLY A 49 19.95 4.05 -12.24
N CYS A 50 19.07 4.69 -13.03
CA CYS A 50 19.45 5.34 -14.30
C CYS A 50 18.88 6.74 -14.49
N GLY A 51 18.02 7.22 -13.59
CA GLY A 51 17.33 8.51 -13.70
C GLY A 51 16.22 8.55 -14.76
N TYR A 52 15.81 7.39 -15.30
CA TYR A 52 14.76 7.37 -16.33
C TYR A 52 13.37 7.54 -15.71
N VAL A 53 12.66 8.58 -16.13
CA VAL A 53 11.27 8.84 -15.74
C VAL A 53 10.34 7.91 -16.53
N HIS A 54 9.61 7.06 -15.82
CA HIS A 54 8.68 6.08 -16.40
C HIS A 54 7.37 6.04 -15.63
N LEU A 55 6.34 5.43 -16.22
CA LEU A 55 5.07 5.23 -15.54
C LEU A 55 5.16 4.00 -14.66
N VAL A 56 4.86 4.14 -13.37
CA VAL A 56 4.76 2.99 -12.45
C VAL A 56 3.55 2.16 -12.88
N PRO A 57 3.71 0.85 -13.17
CA PRO A 57 2.58 0.00 -13.50
C PRO A 57 1.61 -0.03 -12.33
N ALA A 58 0.33 0.16 -12.60
CA ALA A 58 -0.68 0.05 -11.56
C ALA A 58 -0.76 -1.40 -11.11
N GLU A 59 -0.46 -1.67 -9.84
CA GLU A 59 -0.86 -2.93 -9.24
C GLU A 59 -2.37 -2.99 -9.22
N ASP A 60 -2.91 -4.04 -9.85
CA ASP A 60 -4.32 -4.35 -9.92
C ASP A 60 -4.88 -4.46 -8.50
N SER A 61 -5.29 -3.31 -7.98
CA SER A 61 -5.91 -3.14 -6.67
C SER A 61 -7.35 -2.74 -6.88
N CYS A 62 -7.99 -3.30 -7.91
CA CYS A 62 -9.43 -3.32 -8.00
C CYS A 62 -9.91 -4.69 -7.49
N CYS A 63 -9.62 -4.94 -6.21
CA CYS A 63 -10.24 -5.99 -5.38
C CYS A 63 -9.98 -7.48 -5.77
N PRO A 64 -9.03 -8.16 -5.11
CA PRO A 64 -9.05 -9.63 -5.05
C PRO A 64 -9.82 -10.16 -3.82
N GLN A 65 -10.89 -9.50 -3.35
CA GLN A 65 -11.71 -10.07 -2.27
C GLN A 65 -13.21 -9.76 -2.34
N GLY A 66 -13.84 -10.40 -3.34
CA GLY A 66 -15.04 -11.22 -3.13
C GLY A 66 -16.36 -10.49 -2.86
N TRP A 67 -17.18 -10.35 -3.92
CA TRP A 67 -18.63 -10.40 -3.77
C TRP A 67 -19.26 -11.13 -4.96
N PRO A 68 -19.69 -12.40 -4.80
CA PRO A 68 -20.65 -13.00 -5.72
C PRO A 68 -22.03 -12.43 -5.39
N GLY A 69 -22.60 -11.67 -6.32
CA GLY A 69 -24.02 -11.34 -6.34
C GLY A 69 -24.78 -12.39 -7.11
#